data_AF-A0A7C2K253-F1
#
_entry.id   AF-A0A7C2K253-F1
#
_cell.length_a   1.000
_cell.length_b   1.000
_cell.length_c   1.000
_cell.angle_alpha   90.00
_cell.angle_beta   90.00
_cell.angle_gamma   90.00
#
_symmetry.space_group_name_H-M   'P 1'
#
loop_
_entity.id
_entity.type
_entity.pdbx_description
1 polymer ?
#
loop_
_entity_poly.entity_id
_entity_poly.type
_entity_poly.pdbx_seq_one_letter_code
_entity_poly.pdbx_strand_id
1 'polypeptide(L)'
;MIKKIKIENFRSIENIEIELGKFNALIGPNNAGKSNIMRALNLVLGETYPTAKSFDDKDFYKYDKTKPISIIVLFDQPLTCKNKVYGFKLTYDGNDCDYIAIDNQENELTYSSGRLLKVSSEMKEEVVLMYLSLDRLAAKQLSPSKWTIYGKLLKNINSKIDPGKKEEFKNKVQEGYANIYSTIQEVEDRLKEYIRGQTGLDVALKFSILDPMEVIKNLRPYFKEGNMEYDPEDMGAGTQSALAIAIARTYAEIVRKPLIIAIEEPELYLHPHGCRHFYKILKNLADEGLQIIYTTHERSFVDIRNFESIHIVRKENEKTVVYSGLSLSMTSQFDEVKTASKFNEYLNEVFFAEHVILVEGFSDKVACQLALEKLGLDLDLKNISITECGSKTAIKPIAEILKHFSINTYVLIDSDAQKEISELETMLGEEYVFIQDPDLEGMLGRDKLGLRGVEKLNKEKALKLLPEYFEKNEVPKIYQELYKLFLGNIYEVPLGN
;
A
#
# COMPACT_ATOMS: atom_id res chain seq x y z
N MET A 1 -1.79 15.21 -7.87
CA MET A 1 -1.47 13.90 -7.28
C MET A 1 -0.46 13.18 -8.17
N ILE A 2 0.15 12.09 -7.70
CA ILE A 2 0.93 11.20 -8.55
C ILE A 2 -0.03 10.52 -9.52
N LYS A 3 0.23 10.65 -10.82
CA LYS A 3 -0.50 9.95 -11.88
C LYS A 3 0.17 8.62 -12.22
N LYS A 4 1.50 8.59 -12.20
CA LYS A 4 2.28 7.45 -12.70
C LYS A 4 3.63 7.38 -12.04
N ILE A 5 4.11 6.16 -11.83
CA ILE A 5 5.49 5.87 -11.44
C ILE A 5 6.10 4.87 -12.42
N LYS A 6 7.35 5.11 -12.82
CA LYS A 6 8.20 4.16 -13.55
C LYS A 6 9.46 3.89 -12.75
N ILE A 7 9.86 2.63 -12.68
CA ILE A 7 11.04 2.20 -11.94
C ILE A 7 11.82 1.24 -12.82
N GLU A 8 13.09 1.54 -13.05
CA GLU A 8 14.01 0.72 -13.82
C GLU A 8 15.28 0.45 -13.00
N ASN A 9 15.76 -0.80 -13.08
CA ASN A 9 16.97 -1.32 -12.48
C ASN A 9 17.13 -1.09 -10.96
N PHE A 10 16.02 -1.02 -10.22
CA PHE A 10 16.01 -0.78 -8.77
C PHE A 10 15.70 -2.06 -7.98
N ARG A 11 16.69 -2.60 -7.27
CA ARG A 11 16.57 -3.73 -6.35
C ARG A 11 15.98 -4.99 -7.00
N SER A 12 14.73 -5.32 -6.68
CA SER A 12 14.04 -6.48 -7.25
C SER A 12 13.36 -6.18 -8.59
N ILE A 13 13.32 -4.91 -8.99
CA ILE A 13 12.56 -4.37 -10.11
C ILE A 13 13.52 -4.12 -11.28
N GLU A 14 13.32 -4.83 -12.39
CA GLU A 14 14.05 -4.55 -13.63
C GLU A 14 13.43 -3.39 -14.38
N ASN A 15 12.12 -3.45 -14.63
CA ASN A 15 11.33 -2.38 -15.23
C ASN A 15 9.85 -2.59 -14.88
N ILE A 16 9.18 -1.56 -14.32
CA ILE A 16 7.73 -1.51 -14.17
C ILE A 16 7.20 -0.09 -14.42
N GLU A 17 5.95 -0.03 -14.83
CA GLU A 17 5.16 1.20 -14.94
C GLU A 17 3.81 0.97 -14.26
N ILE A 18 3.42 1.89 -13.36
CA ILE A 18 2.17 1.80 -12.60
C ILE A 18 1.44 3.14 -12.71
N GLU A 19 0.20 3.10 -13.19
CA GLU A 19 -0.73 4.22 -13.09
C GLU A 19 -1.42 4.22 -11.72
N LEU A 20 -1.52 5.40 -11.11
CA LEU A 20 -2.00 5.56 -9.74
C LEU A 20 -3.23 6.46 -9.72
N GLY A 21 -4.29 5.99 -9.06
CA GLY A 21 -5.49 6.76 -8.77
C GLY A 21 -5.37 7.52 -7.45
N LYS A 22 -6.51 8.00 -6.92
CA LYS A 22 -6.57 8.63 -5.59
C LYS A 22 -6.35 7.64 -4.43
N PHE A 23 -6.65 6.37 -4.63
CA PHE A 23 -6.57 5.31 -3.62
C PHE A 23 -5.96 4.07 -4.25
N ASN A 24 -4.86 3.56 -3.70
CA ASN A 24 -4.05 2.52 -4.32
C ASN A 24 -3.61 1.48 -3.28
N ALA A 25 -4.05 0.24 -3.45
CA ALA A 25 -3.64 -0.93 -2.69
C ALA A 25 -2.60 -1.73 -3.48
N LEU A 26 -1.36 -1.74 -3.02
CA LEU A 26 -0.31 -2.62 -3.52
C LEU A 26 -0.36 -3.93 -2.73
N ILE A 27 -0.76 -5.03 -3.36
CA ILE A 27 -0.91 -6.34 -2.73
C ILE A 27 -0.07 -7.40 -3.45
N GLY A 28 0.04 -8.60 -2.88
CA GLY A 28 0.82 -9.71 -3.43
C GLY A 28 1.81 -10.28 -2.42
N PRO A 29 2.54 -11.37 -2.76
CA PRO A 29 3.37 -12.10 -1.79
C PRO A 29 4.56 -11.29 -1.25
N ASN A 30 5.16 -11.80 -0.17
CA ASN A 30 6.40 -11.26 0.37
C ASN A 30 7.51 -11.32 -0.69
N ASN A 31 8.43 -10.36 -0.66
CA ASN A 31 9.53 -10.23 -1.64
C ASN A 31 9.11 -9.99 -3.10
N ALA A 32 7.82 -9.75 -3.39
CA ALA A 32 7.37 -9.46 -4.75
C ALA A 32 7.90 -8.12 -5.31
N GLY A 33 8.17 -7.15 -4.43
CA GLY A 33 8.66 -5.82 -4.80
C GLY A 33 7.85 -4.65 -4.24
N LYS A 34 6.77 -4.91 -3.48
CA LYS A 34 5.89 -3.89 -2.88
C LYS A 34 6.64 -2.81 -2.12
N SER A 35 7.47 -3.18 -1.14
CA SER A 35 8.28 -2.22 -0.35
C SER A 35 9.35 -1.52 -1.20
N ASN A 36 9.79 -2.11 -2.32
CA ASN A 36 10.72 -1.45 -3.24
C ASN A 36 10.01 -0.35 -4.04
N ILE A 37 8.75 -0.53 -4.42
CA ILE A 37 7.91 0.52 -5.02
C ILE A 37 7.73 1.67 -4.03
N MET A 38 7.37 1.36 -2.79
CA MET A 38 7.20 2.35 -1.72
C MET A 38 8.49 3.13 -1.43
N ARG A 39 9.63 2.43 -1.42
CA ARG A 39 10.94 3.08 -1.24
C ARG A 39 11.33 3.95 -2.42
N ALA A 40 11.04 3.54 -3.66
CA ALA A 40 11.29 4.36 -4.84
C ALA A 40 10.51 5.69 -4.78
N LEU A 41 9.23 5.63 -4.38
CA LEU A 41 8.42 6.82 -4.10
C LEU A 41 9.06 7.71 -3.02
N ASN A 42 9.52 7.11 -1.92
CA ASN A 42 10.15 7.84 -0.83
C ASN A 42 11.51 8.46 -1.22
N LEU A 43 12.30 7.83 -2.10
CA LEU A 43 13.55 8.40 -2.59
C LEU A 43 13.32 9.69 -3.39
N VAL A 44 12.29 9.70 -4.23
CA VAL A 44 11.94 10.85 -5.08
C VAL A 44 11.24 11.94 -4.26
N LEU A 45 10.12 11.60 -3.63
CA LEU A 45 9.20 12.56 -3.00
C LEU A 45 9.36 12.71 -1.49
N GLY A 46 10.13 11.85 -0.84
CA GLY A 46 10.27 11.84 0.61
C GLY A 46 10.96 13.07 1.18
N GLU A 47 11.18 13.05 2.48
CA GLU A 47 11.65 14.21 3.26
C GLU A 47 13.07 14.66 2.90
N THR A 48 13.92 13.74 2.46
CA THR A 48 15.32 14.03 2.15
C THR A 48 15.53 14.32 0.66
N TYR A 49 16.49 15.19 0.36
CA TYR A 49 16.90 15.39 -1.02
C TYR A 49 17.78 14.20 -1.46
N PRO A 50 17.48 13.54 -2.59
CA PRO A 50 18.26 12.38 -3.01
C PRO A 50 19.68 12.81 -3.42
N THR A 51 20.67 12.04 -2.98
CA THR A 51 22.09 12.22 -3.33
C THR A 51 22.71 10.85 -3.61
N ALA A 52 23.97 10.79 -4.05
CA ALA A 52 24.68 9.52 -4.20
C ALA A 52 24.71 8.70 -2.88
N LYS A 53 24.72 9.37 -1.72
CA LYS A 53 24.67 8.72 -0.39
C LYS A 53 23.31 8.10 -0.05
N SER A 54 22.27 8.38 -0.84
CA SER A 54 20.95 7.79 -0.68
C SER A 54 20.88 6.35 -1.21
N PHE A 55 21.90 5.92 -1.94
CA PHE A 55 21.97 4.62 -2.59
C PHE A 55 23.12 3.78 -2.04
N ASP A 56 22.97 2.48 -2.19
CA ASP A 56 23.96 1.45 -1.89
C ASP A 56 24.08 0.50 -3.09
N ASP A 57 25.16 -0.27 -3.16
CA ASP A 57 25.44 -1.22 -4.25
C ASP A 57 24.33 -2.26 -4.41
N LYS A 58 23.63 -2.57 -3.32
CA LYS A 58 22.46 -3.46 -3.30
C LYS A 58 21.19 -2.87 -3.90
N ASP A 59 21.16 -1.58 -4.18
CA ASP A 59 20.00 -0.93 -4.78
C ASP A 59 19.94 -1.14 -6.30
N PHE A 60 21.03 -1.59 -6.95
CA PHE A 60 21.02 -1.98 -8.36
C PHE A 60 20.33 -3.33 -8.56
N TYR A 61 19.52 -3.44 -9.62
CA TYR A 61 18.89 -4.70 -9.98
C TYR A 61 19.92 -5.79 -10.25
N LYS A 62 19.78 -6.93 -9.54
CA LYS A 62 20.76 -8.03 -9.55
C LYS A 62 22.21 -7.56 -9.25
N TYR A 63 22.38 -6.46 -8.52
CA TYR A 63 23.67 -5.84 -8.20
C TYR A 63 24.48 -5.39 -9.44
N ASP A 64 23.82 -5.24 -10.60
CA ASP A 64 24.45 -4.88 -11.86
C ASP A 64 24.57 -3.35 -12.00
N LYS A 65 25.74 -2.82 -11.67
CA LYS A 65 26.05 -1.39 -11.77
C LYS A 65 26.20 -0.88 -13.21
N THR A 66 26.23 -1.77 -14.21
CA THR A 66 26.31 -1.33 -15.62
C THR A 66 24.99 -0.74 -16.10
N LYS A 67 23.90 -1.02 -15.39
CA LYS A 67 22.56 -0.51 -15.67
C LYS A 67 22.19 0.54 -14.62
N PRO A 68 22.09 1.83 -15.00
CA PRO A 68 21.75 2.87 -14.03
C PRO A 68 20.32 2.68 -13.52
N ILE A 69 20.12 3.04 -12.25
CA ILE A 69 18.81 3.13 -11.62
C ILE A 69 18.09 4.33 -12.23
N SER A 70 16.82 4.17 -12.58
CA SER A 70 15.96 5.27 -13.03
C SER A 70 14.60 5.17 -12.35
N ILE A 71 14.18 6.24 -11.70
CA ILE A 71 12.86 6.35 -11.06
C ILE A 71 12.20 7.64 -11.54
N ILE A 72 11.05 7.50 -12.19
CA ILE A 72 10.26 8.62 -12.70
C ILE A 72 8.94 8.66 -11.95
N VAL A 73 8.58 9.84 -11.43
CA VAL A 73 7.26 10.09 -10.84
C VAL A 73 6.61 11.24 -11.60
N LEU A 74 5.44 10.98 -12.17
CA LEU A 74 4.63 11.94 -12.91
C LEU A 74 3.38 12.33 -12.12
N PHE A 75 2.97 13.57 -12.28
CA PHE A 75 1.81 14.19 -11.67
C PHE A 75 0.69 14.38 -12.70
N ASP A 76 -0.55 14.41 -12.22
CA ASP A 76 -1.75 14.68 -13.00
C ASP A 76 -1.85 16.13 -13.50
N GLN A 77 -1.28 17.05 -12.76
CA GLN A 77 -1.26 18.50 -13.00
C GLN A 77 0.17 19.04 -12.86
N PRO A 78 0.50 20.14 -13.57
CA PRO A 78 1.81 20.75 -13.44
C PRO A 78 1.97 21.44 -12.08
N LEU A 79 3.22 21.59 -11.64
CA LEU A 79 3.53 22.37 -10.44
C LEU A 79 3.18 23.85 -10.64
N THR A 80 2.52 24.44 -9.66
CA THR A 80 2.15 25.86 -9.59
C THR A 80 3.39 26.75 -9.60
N CYS A 81 4.45 26.37 -8.87
CA CYS A 81 5.69 27.13 -8.84
C CYS A 81 6.40 27.15 -10.22
N LYS A 82 6.16 26.12 -11.05
CA LYS A 82 6.76 25.94 -12.38
C LYS A 82 5.79 25.17 -13.29
N ASN A 83 4.88 25.88 -13.95
CA ASN A 83 3.76 25.33 -14.74
C ASN A 83 4.08 24.40 -15.93
N LYS A 84 5.36 24.10 -16.19
CA LYS A 84 5.81 23.12 -17.19
C LYS A 84 6.30 21.81 -16.57
N VAL A 85 6.47 21.77 -15.25
CA VAL A 85 6.99 20.59 -14.53
C VAL A 85 5.83 19.69 -14.19
N TYR A 86 5.80 18.51 -14.79
CA TYR A 86 4.80 17.47 -14.53
C TYR A 86 5.37 16.29 -13.78
N GLY A 87 6.66 16.27 -13.46
CA GLY A 87 7.23 15.16 -12.71
C GLY A 87 8.67 15.38 -12.33
N PHE A 88 9.22 14.37 -11.67
CA PHE A 88 10.62 14.29 -11.31
C PHE A 88 11.22 12.97 -11.80
N LYS A 89 12.44 13.05 -12.33
CA LYS A 89 13.26 11.90 -12.72
C LYS A 89 14.50 11.86 -11.85
N LEU A 90 14.73 10.72 -11.21
CA LEU A 90 15.89 10.43 -10.38
C LEU A 90 16.69 9.31 -11.05
N THR A 91 17.95 9.58 -11.38
CA THR A 91 18.88 8.59 -11.94
C THR A 91 20.13 8.46 -11.10
N TYR A 92 20.65 7.23 -11.00
CA TYR A 92 21.90 6.94 -10.31
C TYR A 92 22.70 5.87 -11.05
N ASP A 93 23.94 6.17 -11.39
CA ASP A 93 24.81 5.30 -12.21
C ASP A 93 25.92 4.59 -11.40
N GLY A 94 25.94 4.79 -10.08
CA GLY A 94 26.97 4.26 -9.17
C GLY A 94 27.89 5.34 -8.63
N ASN A 95 27.97 6.49 -9.29
CA ASN A 95 28.77 7.63 -8.86
C ASN A 95 27.91 8.88 -8.69
N ASP A 96 27.19 9.25 -9.76
CA ASP A 96 26.45 10.49 -9.86
C ASP A 96 24.96 10.25 -9.71
N CYS A 97 24.32 11.14 -8.96
CA CYS A 97 22.89 11.13 -8.69
C CYS A 97 22.26 12.38 -9.30
N ASP A 98 21.47 12.18 -10.35
CA ASP A 98 20.82 13.24 -11.08
C ASP A 98 19.34 13.29 -10.74
N TYR A 99 18.90 14.46 -10.25
CA TYR A 99 17.51 14.69 -9.88
C TYR A 99 16.91 15.87 -10.65
N ILE A 100 16.12 15.56 -11.67
CA ILE A 100 15.74 16.45 -12.78
C ILE A 100 14.23 16.60 -12.86
N ALA A 101 13.76 17.82 -13.16
CA ALA A 101 12.36 18.10 -13.45
C ALA A 101 12.01 17.73 -14.90
N ILE A 102 10.85 17.11 -15.11
CA ILE A 102 10.39 16.63 -16.41
C ILE A 102 9.03 17.21 -16.80
N ASP A 103 8.74 17.23 -18.10
CA ASP A 103 7.42 17.59 -18.64
C ASP A 103 6.44 16.40 -18.64
N ASN A 104 5.25 16.59 -19.22
CA ASN A 104 4.20 15.57 -19.26
C ASN A 104 4.47 14.41 -20.23
N GLN A 105 5.52 14.53 -21.06
CA GLN A 105 6.00 13.52 -22.00
C GLN A 105 7.30 12.88 -21.50
N GLU A 106 7.66 13.11 -20.23
CA GLU A 106 8.88 12.60 -19.59
C GLU A 106 10.18 13.19 -20.12
N ASN A 107 10.12 14.29 -20.89
CA ASN A 107 11.31 14.97 -21.36
C ASN A 107 11.95 15.78 -20.22
N GLU A 108 13.27 15.71 -20.12
CA GLU A 108 14.05 16.51 -19.17
C GLU A 108 13.99 17.99 -19.54
N LEU A 109 13.58 18.82 -18.58
CA LEU A 109 13.48 20.25 -18.78
C LEU A 109 14.85 20.90 -18.63
N THR A 110 15.06 22.01 -19.35
CA THR A 110 16.29 22.81 -19.27
C THR A 110 15.99 24.25 -18.91
N TYR A 111 16.97 24.92 -18.29
CA TYR A 111 17.02 26.38 -18.24
C TYR A 111 17.24 26.97 -19.63
N SER A 112 17.04 28.28 -19.77
CA SER A 112 17.35 29.01 -21.01
C SER A 112 18.83 28.92 -21.42
N SER A 113 19.71 28.60 -20.47
CA SER A 113 21.14 28.35 -20.71
C SER A 113 21.44 26.96 -21.31
N GLY A 114 20.44 26.10 -21.48
CA GLY A 114 20.60 24.72 -21.95
C GLY A 114 21.00 23.71 -20.87
N ARG A 115 21.24 24.16 -19.62
CA ARG A 115 21.50 23.26 -18.49
C ARG A 115 20.20 22.58 -18.03
N LEU A 116 20.29 21.32 -17.58
CA LEU A 116 19.15 20.59 -17.03
C LEU A 116 18.56 21.30 -15.80
N LEU A 117 17.23 21.32 -15.74
CA LEU A 117 16.45 21.89 -14.64
C LEU A 117 16.44 20.91 -13.47
N LYS A 118 17.34 21.14 -12.51
CA LYS A 118 17.37 20.39 -11.26
C LYS A 118 16.11 20.64 -10.44
N VAL A 119 15.61 19.61 -9.75
CA VAL A 119 14.45 19.75 -8.86
C VAL A 119 14.84 20.64 -7.67
N SER A 120 14.08 21.70 -7.43
CA SER A 120 14.31 22.62 -6.31
C SER A 120 13.55 22.21 -5.05
N SER A 121 13.96 22.75 -3.90
CA SER A 121 13.21 22.58 -2.64
C SER A 121 11.78 23.11 -2.74
N GLU A 122 11.55 24.19 -3.49
CA GLU A 122 10.22 24.76 -3.72
C GLU A 122 9.31 23.78 -4.47
N MET A 123 9.83 23.10 -5.50
CA MET A 123 9.10 22.05 -6.22
C MET A 123 8.76 20.88 -5.31
N LYS A 124 9.71 20.39 -4.49
CA LYS A 124 9.45 19.33 -3.49
C LYS A 124 8.47 19.78 -2.39
N GLU A 125 8.40 21.07 -2.05
CA GLU A 125 7.45 21.58 -1.06
C GLU A 125 6.01 21.64 -1.60
N GLU A 126 5.80 21.54 -2.91
CA GLU A 126 4.48 21.49 -3.53
C GLU A 126 3.89 20.08 -3.56
N VAL A 127 4.74 19.05 -3.69
CA VAL A 127 4.34 17.64 -3.68
C VAL A 127 4.90 16.97 -2.45
N VAL A 128 4.08 16.83 -1.42
CA VAL A 128 4.50 16.29 -0.13
C VAL A 128 4.06 14.83 0.01
N LEU A 129 5.04 13.96 0.26
CA LEU A 129 4.81 12.56 0.65
C LEU A 129 4.96 12.40 2.17
N MET A 130 3.91 11.91 2.82
CA MET A 130 3.99 11.25 4.13
C MET A 130 4.32 9.79 3.92
N TYR A 131 5.46 9.32 4.40
CA TYR A 131 5.80 7.90 4.31
C TYR A 131 5.82 7.27 5.71
N LEU A 132 4.85 6.38 5.95
CA LEU A 132 4.71 5.60 7.17
C LEU A 132 5.22 4.17 6.91
N SER A 133 6.48 3.90 7.26
CA SER A 133 7.07 2.56 7.17
C SER A 133 6.65 1.67 8.35
N LEU A 134 7.01 0.38 8.27
CA LEU A 134 6.67 -0.67 9.26
C LEU A 134 7.01 -0.32 10.72
N ASP A 135 8.13 0.38 10.95
CA ASP A 135 8.54 0.77 12.30
C ASP A 135 7.55 1.70 12.99
N ARG A 136 6.60 2.31 12.23
CA ARG A 136 5.54 3.23 12.70
C ARG A 136 6.00 4.27 13.71
N LEU A 137 7.30 4.59 13.75
CA LEU A 137 7.88 5.47 14.73
C LEU A 137 7.27 6.85 14.57
N ALA A 138 6.20 7.12 15.32
CA ALA A 138 5.56 8.41 15.43
C ALA A 138 6.62 9.46 15.78
N ALA A 139 7.60 9.09 16.59
CA ALA A 139 8.87 9.80 16.84
C ALA A 139 9.46 10.49 15.61
N LYS A 140 9.66 9.74 14.52
CA LYS A 140 10.31 10.24 13.30
C LYS A 140 9.42 11.23 12.56
N GLN A 141 8.10 11.00 12.57
CA GLN A 141 7.11 11.88 11.91
C GLN A 141 6.79 13.14 12.72
N LEU A 142 6.93 13.05 14.05
CA LEU A 142 6.75 14.14 15.02
C LEU A 142 8.03 14.94 15.25
N SER A 143 9.15 14.51 14.65
CA SER A 143 10.38 15.28 14.66
C SER A 143 10.10 16.66 14.05
N PRO A 144 10.44 17.76 14.72
CA PRO A 144 10.18 19.11 14.21
C PRO A 144 11.17 19.55 13.12
N SER A 145 11.77 18.58 12.41
CA SER A 145 12.59 18.83 11.24
C SER A 145 11.78 19.59 10.17
N LYS A 146 12.44 20.44 9.37
CA LYS A 146 11.78 21.22 8.30
C LYS A 146 11.04 20.36 7.26
N TRP A 147 11.31 19.06 7.23
CA TRP A 147 10.90 18.16 6.17
C TRP A 147 9.73 17.26 6.56
N THR A 148 9.51 17.00 7.86
CA THR A 148 8.34 16.26 8.33
C THR A 148 7.07 17.06 8.11
N ILE A 149 5.93 16.38 8.00
CA ILE A 149 4.63 17.04 7.89
C ILE A 149 4.31 17.86 9.14
N TYR A 150 4.68 17.34 10.31
CA TYR A 150 4.52 18.06 11.56
C TYR A 150 5.37 19.34 11.59
N GLY A 151 6.65 19.26 11.19
CA GLY A 151 7.52 20.44 11.10
C GLY A 151 7.04 21.45 10.05
N LYS A 152 6.51 21.00 8.91
CA LYS A 152 5.87 21.88 7.91
C LYS A 152 4.61 22.54 8.47
N LEU A 153 3.81 21.82 9.26
CA LEU A 153 2.66 22.37 9.97
C LEU A 153 3.09 23.47 10.97
N LEU A 154 4.11 23.21 11.78
CA LEU A 154 4.69 24.18 12.71
C LEU A 154 5.27 25.40 11.99
N LYS A 155 5.94 25.22 10.84
CA LYS A 155 6.43 26.31 9.98
C LYS A 155 5.26 27.18 9.48
N ASN A 156 4.17 26.56 9.05
CA ASN A 156 2.97 27.28 8.62
C ASN A 156 2.34 28.04 9.79
N ILE A 157 2.20 27.43 10.97
CA ILE A 157 1.73 28.10 12.19
C ILE A 157 2.61 29.31 12.49
N ASN A 158 3.94 29.13 12.55
CA ASN A 158 4.88 30.21 12.79
C ASN A 158 4.71 31.34 11.76
N SER A 159 4.53 31.03 10.47
CA SER A 159 4.32 32.07 9.44
C SER A 159 3.02 32.87 9.60
N LYS A 160 2.00 32.29 10.25
CA LYS A 160 0.71 32.95 10.53
C LYS A 160 0.71 33.79 11.81
N ILE A 161 1.72 33.67 12.67
CA ILE A 161 1.83 34.50 13.88
C ILE A 161 2.19 35.92 13.47
N ASP A 162 1.40 36.89 13.96
CA ASP A 162 1.61 38.31 13.76
C ASP A 162 3.06 38.75 14.11
N PRO A 163 3.74 39.53 13.25
CA PRO A 163 5.11 39.97 13.50
C PRO A 163 5.29 40.77 14.79
N GLY A 164 4.31 41.61 15.17
CA GLY A 164 4.36 42.39 16.40
C GLY A 164 4.32 41.50 17.65
N LYS A 165 3.49 40.46 17.64
CA LYS A 165 3.46 39.45 18.71
C LYS A 165 4.75 38.63 18.82
N LYS A 166 5.40 38.34 17.68
CA LYS A 166 6.72 37.68 17.70
C LYS A 166 7.76 38.54 18.39
N GLU A 167 7.77 39.83 18.08
CA GLU A 167 8.72 40.77 18.66
C GLU A 167 8.45 40.97 20.16
N GLU A 168 7.18 41.09 20.56
CA GLU A 168 6.80 41.16 21.97
C GLU A 168 7.27 39.93 22.76
N PHE A 169 7.07 38.72 22.20
CA PHE A 169 7.53 37.49 22.83
C PHE A 169 9.06 37.44 22.95
N LYS A 170 9.79 37.83 21.89
CA LYS A 170 11.26 37.89 21.91
C LYS A 170 11.77 38.81 23.00
N ASN A 171 11.17 40.00 23.14
CA ASN A 171 11.57 40.96 24.17
C ASN A 171 11.33 40.40 25.57
N LYS A 172 10.17 39.78 25.84
CA LYS A 172 9.88 39.15 27.14
C LYS A 172 10.86 38.01 27.49
N VAL A 173 11.23 37.18 26.51
CA VAL A 173 12.22 36.11 26.73
C VAL A 173 13.61 36.69 26.99
N GLN A 174 14.00 37.75 26.26
CA GLN A 174 15.28 38.43 26.49
C GLN A 174 15.35 39.12 27.85
N GLU A 175 14.27 39.76 28.29
CA GLU A 175 14.16 40.34 29.65
C GLU A 175 14.30 39.24 30.71
N GLY A 176 13.61 38.11 30.54
CA GLY A 176 13.76 36.94 31.43
C GLY A 176 15.18 36.39 31.45
N TYR A 177 15.84 36.31 30.29
CA TYR A 177 17.22 35.84 30.20
C TYR A 177 18.21 36.79 30.89
N ALA A 178 18.01 38.11 30.76
CA ALA A 178 18.87 39.09 31.42
C ALA A 178 18.90 38.89 32.94
N ASN A 179 17.79 38.43 33.54
CA ASN A 179 17.70 38.16 34.98
C ASN A 179 18.55 36.97 35.44
N ILE A 180 18.83 36.01 34.57
CA ILE A 180 19.67 34.83 34.88
C ILE A 180 21.08 34.92 34.27
N TYR A 181 21.30 35.86 33.35
CA TYR A 181 22.58 36.00 32.63
C TYR A 181 23.75 36.29 33.57
N SER A 182 23.53 36.99 34.68
CA SER A 182 24.56 37.23 35.71
C SER A 182 25.18 35.94 36.24
N THR A 183 24.42 34.84 36.32
CA THR A 183 24.91 33.52 36.75
C THR A 183 25.69 32.81 35.64
N ILE A 184 25.32 33.05 34.38
CA ILE A 184 25.98 32.48 33.19
C ILE A 184 27.31 33.18 32.92
N GLN A 185 27.38 34.48 33.20
CA GLN A 185 28.54 35.33 32.96
C GLN A 185 29.77 34.86 33.75
N GLU A 186 29.60 34.35 34.97
CA GLU A 186 30.70 33.76 35.75
C GLU A 186 31.37 32.59 35.01
N VAL A 187 30.57 31.75 34.35
CA VAL A 187 31.07 30.62 33.56
C VAL A 187 31.77 31.11 32.29
N GLU A 188 31.21 32.13 31.61
CA GLU A 188 31.86 32.76 30.44
C GLU A 188 33.24 33.30 30.77
N ASP A 189 33.36 34.02 31.89
CA ASP A 189 34.59 34.69 32.25
C ASP A 189 35.69 33.68 32.66
N ARG A 190 35.33 32.60 33.37
CA ARG A 190 36.27 31.50 33.65
C ARG A 190 36.75 30.80 32.37
N LEU A 191 35.84 30.56 31.41
CA LEU A 191 36.22 29.96 30.14
C LEU A 191 37.16 30.87 29.34
N LYS A 192 36.91 32.19 29.32
CA LYS A 192 37.83 33.16 28.70
C LYS A 192 39.21 33.11 29.35
N GLU A 193 39.29 33.06 30.68
CA GLU A 193 40.56 32.94 31.39
C GLU A 193 41.31 31.66 31.03
N TYR A 194 40.65 30.51 30.99
CA TYR A 194 41.29 29.24 30.61
C TYR A 194 41.79 29.25 29.16
N ILE A 195 41.00 29.77 28.23
CA ILE A 195 41.39 29.87 26.82
C ILE A 195 42.58 30.82 26.66
N ARG A 196 42.55 31.98 27.34
CA ARG A 196 43.64 32.96 27.33
C ARG A 196 44.91 32.38 27.96
N GLY A 197 44.79 31.65 29.06
CA GLY A 197 45.90 30.99 29.73
C GLY A 197 46.59 29.91 28.87
N GLN A 198 45.83 29.19 28.04
CA GLN A 198 46.39 28.16 27.14
C GLN A 198 46.93 28.71 25.82
N THR A 199 46.26 29.71 25.23
CA THR A 199 46.53 30.14 23.85
C THR A 199 47.21 31.50 23.75
N GLY A 200 47.20 32.30 24.83
CA GLY A 200 47.65 33.69 24.84
C GLY A 200 46.72 34.66 24.09
N LEU A 201 45.62 34.17 23.50
CA LEU A 201 44.67 34.97 22.75
C LEU A 201 43.55 35.49 23.64
N ASP A 202 43.17 36.75 23.43
CA ASP A 202 41.99 37.32 24.07
C ASP A 202 40.76 37.01 23.21
N VAL A 203 39.88 36.15 23.72
CA VAL A 203 38.77 35.59 22.94
C VAL A 203 37.46 36.21 23.40
N ALA A 204 36.71 36.79 22.46
CA ALA A 204 35.34 37.23 22.70
C ALA A 204 34.41 36.01 22.76
N LEU A 205 34.17 35.51 23.97
CA LEU A 205 33.24 34.41 24.25
C LEU A 205 31.94 34.94 24.85
N LYS A 206 30.81 34.55 24.25
CA LYS A 206 29.46 34.88 24.73
C LYS A 206 28.54 33.70 24.45
N PHE A 207 27.82 33.22 25.45
CA PHE A 207 26.72 32.28 25.30
C PHE A 207 25.52 33.03 24.72
N SER A 208 25.16 32.66 23.50
CA SER A 208 23.96 33.17 22.84
C SER A 208 22.72 32.46 23.37
N ILE A 209 21.66 33.22 23.65
CA ILE A 209 20.31 32.65 23.69
C ILE A 209 20.00 32.12 22.29
N LEU A 210 19.51 30.89 22.19
CA LEU A 210 18.84 30.43 20.97
C LEU A 210 17.73 31.42 20.61
N ASP A 211 17.45 31.63 19.31
CA ASP A 211 16.32 32.47 18.88
C ASP A 211 15.05 32.01 19.64
N PRO A 212 14.38 32.88 20.42
CA PRO A 212 13.19 32.49 21.18
C PRO A 212 12.10 31.84 20.31
N MET A 213 12.08 32.11 19.01
CA MET A 213 11.16 31.49 18.07
C MET A 213 11.45 30.00 17.80
N GLU A 214 12.61 29.48 18.17
CA GLU A 214 12.91 28.04 18.14
C GLU A 214 11.97 27.23 19.04
N VAL A 215 11.32 27.84 20.04
CA VAL A 215 10.31 27.16 20.88
C VAL A 215 9.18 26.57 20.02
N ILE A 216 8.76 27.28 18.96
CA ILE A 216 7.71 26.78 18.05
C ILE A 216 8.18 25.53 17.31
N LYS A 217 9.48 25.46 16.97
CA LYS A 217 10.09 24.27 16.37
C LYS A 217 10.36 23.17 17.39
N ASN A 218 9.96 23.31 18.65
CA ASN A 218 10.13 22.25 19.65
C ASN A 218 8.80 21.86 20.31
N LEU A 219 7.68 22.41 19.84
CA LEU A 219 6.36 21.95 20.25
C LEU A 219 6.21 20.47 19.85
N ARG A 220 5.84 19.63 20.81
CA ARG A 220 5.55 18.21 20.61
C ARG A 220 4.20 17.89 21.24
N PRO A 221 3.38 17.03 20.63
CA PRO A 221 2.15 16.56 21.26
C PRO A 221 2.47 15.52 22.34
N TYR A 222 1.74 15.58 23.45
CA TYR A 222 1.76 14.58 24.53
C TYR A 222 0.36 14.03 24.75
N PHE A 223 0.26 12.77 25.17
CA PHE A 223 -1.00 12.17 25.60
C PHE A 223 -1.15 12.34 27.11
N LYS A 224 -2.37 12.59 27.58
CA LYS A 224 -2.65 12.78 29.00
C LYS A 224 -3.69 11.78 29.49
N GLU A 225 -3.35 11.04 30.55
CA GLU A 225 -4.27 10.13 31.24
C GLU A 225 -4.27 10.49 32.73
N GLY A 226 -5.36 11.12 33.19
CA GLY A 226 -5.42 11.70 34.52
C GLY A 226 -4.34 12.77 34.72
N ASN A 227 -3.36 12.49 35.59
CA ASN A 227 -2.23 13.37 35.88
C ASN A 227 -0.91 12.93 35.22
N MET A 228 -0.90 11.81 34.50
CA MET A 228 0.29 11.34 33.79
C MET A 228 0.29 11.84 32.36
N GLU A 229 1.46 12.24 31.90
CA GLU A 229 1.73 12.60 30.51
C GLU A 229 2.64 11.54 29.90
N TYR A 230 2.34 11.17 28.66
CA TYR A 230 3.10 10.18 27.93
C TYR A 230 3.57 10.73 26.60
N ASP A 231 4.81 10.41 26.26
CA ASP A 231 5.31 10.64 24.93
C ASP A 231 4.57 9.74 23.93
N PRO A 232 4.30 10.23 22.71
CA PRO A 232 3.72 9.40 21.66
C PRO A 232 4.51 8.11 21.39
N GLU A 233 5.82 8.13 21.62
CA GLU A 233 6.73 6.98 21.45
C GLU A 233 6.43 5.86 22.44
N ASP A 234 5.91 6.19 23.62
CA ASP A 234 5.56 5.22 24.68
C ASP A 234 4.16 4.64 24.50
N MET A 235 3.39 5.15 23.54
CA MET A 235 2.04 4.69 23.24
C MET A 235 2.04 3.45 22.34
N GLY A 236 0.98 2.65 22.44
CA GLY A 236 0.77 1.53 21.53
C GLY A 236 0.69 1.98 20.06
N ALA A 237 1.15 1.12 19.14
CA ALA A 237 1.26 1.41 17.71
C ALA A 237 -0.07 1.90 17.07
N GLY A 238 -1.22 1.46 17.58
CA GLY A 238 -2.53 1.96 17.14
C GLY A 238 -2.73 3.46 17.43
N THR A 239 -2.40 3.90 18.65
CA THR A 239 -2.49 5.31 19.07
C THR A 239 -1.49 6.19 18.32
N GLN A 240 -0.26 5.68 18.11
CA GLN A 240 0.76 6.34 17.29
C GLN A 240 0.29 6.58 15.86
N SER A 241 -0.32 5.56 15.23
CA SER A 241 -0.85 5.64 13.88
C SER A 241 -1.99 6.67 13.80
N ALA A 242 -2.90 6.65 14.77
CA ALA A 242 -4.00 7.61 14.86
C ALA A 242 -3.50 9.07 14.94
N LEU A 243 -2.46 9.34 15.74
CA LEU A 243 -1.84 10.67 15.82
C LEU A 243 -1.20 11.08 14.49
N ALA A 244 -0.46 10.17 13.84
CA ALA A 244 0.16 10.44 12.55
C ALA A 244 -0.89 10.84 11.49
N ILE A 245 -2.01 10.11 11.45
CA ILE A 245 -3.13 10.39 10.55
C ILE A 245 -3.82 11.71 10.92
N ALA A 246 -4.02 11.99 12.20
CA ALA A 246 -4.60 13.26 12.65
C ALA A 246 -3.74 14.45 12.21
N ILE A 247 -2.41 14.32 12.29
CA ILE A 247 -1.47 15.34 11.80
C ILE A 247 -1.54 15.47 10.28
N ALA A 248 -1.59 14.36 9.55
CA ALA A 248 -1.73 14.35 8.10
C ALA A 248 -2.99 15.10 7.65
N ARG A 249 -4.13 14.78 8.29
CA ARG A 249 -5.42 15.44 8.07
C ARG A 249 -5.34 16.94 8.38
N THR A 250 -4.83 17.28 9.56
CA THR A 250 -4.68 18.69 10.00
C THR A 250 -3.80 19.47 9.02
N TYR A 251 -2.72 18.86 8.53
CA TYR A 251 -1.86 19.47 7.52
C TYR A 251 -2.60 19.70 6.20
N ALA A 252 -3.31 18.69 5.69
CA ALA A 252 -4.09 18.81 4.46
C ALA A 252 -5.14 19.94 4.55
N GLU A 253 -5.85 20.03 5.68
CA GLU A 253 -6.87 21.06 5.92
C GLU A 253 -6.28 22.47 6.06
N ILE A 254 -5.20 22.62 6.86
CA ILE A 254 -4.65 23.94 7.22
C ILE A 254 -3.69 24.49 6.15
N VAL A 255 -2.95 23.61 5.47
CA VAL A 255 -1.94 23.96 4.45
C VAL A 255 -2.53 23.91 3.05
N ARG A 256 -3.65 23.21 2.83
CA ARG A 256 -4.38 23.09 1.55
C ARG A 256 -3.47 22.69 0.38
N LYS A 257 -2.58 21.74 0.62
CA LYS A 257 -1.70 21.18 -0.41
C LYS A 257 -2.10 19.75 -0.73
N PRO A 258 -1.90 19.29 -1.99
CA PRO A 258 -2.02 17.87 -2.32
C PRO A 258 -1.08 17.09 -1.40
N LEU A 259 -1.65 16.25 -0.53
CA LEU A 259 -0.90 15.39 0.36
C LEU A 259 -1.01 13.95 -0.14
N ILE A 260 0.15 13.33 -0.30
CA ILE A 260 0.24 11.90 -0.61
C ILE A 260 0.60 11.19 0.68
N ILE A 261 -0.14 10.16 1.04
CA ILE A 261 0.17 9.30 2.17
C ILE A 261 0.52 7.92 1.62
N ALA A 262 1.76 7.49 1.87
CA ALA A 262 2.26 6.16 1.60
C ALA A 262 2.40 5.38 2.90
N ILE A 263 1.70 4.25 3.06
CA ILE A 263 1.68 3.46 4.30
C ILE A 263 2.11 2.01 4.01
N GLU A 264 3.05 1.48 4.79
CA GLU A 264 3.36 0.06 4.77
C GLU A 264 2.57 -0.70 5.85
N GLU A 265 1.88 -1.75 5.42
CA GLU A 265 1.11 -2.67 6.25
C GLU A 265 0.26 -1.94 7.32
N PRO A 266 -0.76 -1.16 6.91
CA PRO A 266 -1.65 -0.43 7.82
C PRO A 266 -2.38 -1.35 8.82
N GLU A 267 -2.47 -2.64 8.55
CA GLU A 267 -3.00 -3.68 9.43
C GLU A 267 -2.12 -4.02 10.65
N LEU A 268 -0.81 -3.74 10.62
CA LEU A 268 0.08 -4.14 11.72
C LEU A 268 -0.43 -3.62 13.08
N TYR A 269 -0.46 -4.53 14.06
CA TYR A 269 -0.92 -4.29 15.43
C TYR A 269 -2.41 -3.93 15.59
N LEU A 270 -3.23 -4.07 14.54
CA LEU A 270 -4.68 -3.89 14.60
C LEU A 270 -5.40 -5.24 14.65
N HIS A 271 -6.40 -5.35 15.52
CA HIS A 271 -7.37 -6.46 15.48
C HIS A 271 -8.34 -6.26 14.29
N PRO A 272 -8.98 -7.29 13.71
CA PRO A 272 -9.87 -7.19 12.55
C PRO A 272 -10.84 -6.01 12.51
N HIS A 273 -11.52 -5.68 13.62
CA HIS A 273 -12.40 -4.50 13.68
C HIS A 273 -11.65 -3.17 13.47
N GLY A 274 -10.43 -3.07 14.01
CA GLY A 274 -9.52 -1.96 13.78
C GLY A 274 -9.08 -1.86 12.32
N CYS A 275 -8.77 -2.97 11.66
CA CYS A 275 -8.43 -3.00 10.22
C CYS A 275 -9.57 -2.41 9.37
N ARG A 276 -10.80 -2.90 9.54
CA ARG A 276 -11.97 -2.42 8.80
C ARG A 276 -12.27 -0.95 9.07
N HIS A 277 -12.14 -0.51 10.33
CA HIS A 277 -12.32 0.90 10.67
C HIS A 277 -11.25 1.77 10.03
N PHE A 278 -10.00 1.32 10.07
CA PHE A 278 -8.88 2.09 9.52
C PHE A 278 -8.94 2.17 7.99
N TYR A 279 -9.30 1.08 7.30
CA TYR A 279 -9.58 1.11 5.86
C TYR A 279 -10.62 2.18 5.48
N LYS A 280 -11.72 2.30 6.26
CA LYS A 280 -12.74 3.35 6.05
C LYS A 280 -12.16 4.75 6.25
N ILE A 281 -11.30 4.96 7.24
CA ILE A 281 -10.61 6.24 7.44
C ILE A 281 -9.76 6.57 6.21
N LEU A 282 -8.95 5.63 5.72
CA LEU A 282 -8.11 5.85 4.53
C LEU A 282 -8.95 6.18 3.29
N LYS A 283 -10.08 5.49 3.09
CA LYS A 283 -10.99 5.78 1.98
C LYS A 283 -11.60 7.17 2.09
N ASN A 284 -12.08 7.55 3.28
CA ASN A 284 -12.62 8.89 3.53
C ASN A 284 -11.57 9.98 3.27
N LEU A 285 -10.32 9.77 3.70
CA LEU A 285 -9.23 10.72 3.43
C LEU A 285 -8.95 10.86 1.93
N ALA A 286 -9.04 9.76 1.17
CA ALA A 286 -8.92 9.82 -0.29
C ALA A 286 -10.06 10.62 -0.93
N ASP A 287 -11.28 10.49 -0.41
CA ASP A 287 -12.45 11.25 -0.85
C ASP A 287 -12.37 12.74 -0.47
N GLU A 288 -11.71 13.07 0.64
CA GLU A 288 -11.39 14.44 1.07
C GLU A 288 -10.25 15.09 0.24
N GLY A 289 -9.71 14.37 -0.75
CA GLY A 289 -8.74 14.91 -1.72
C GLY A 289 -7.28 14.59 -1.42
N LEU A 290 -7.00 13.66 -0.51
CA LEU A 290 -5.65 13.12 -0.34
C LEU A 290 -5.41 11.97 -1.33
N GLN A 291 -4.15 11.72 -1.67
CA GLN A 291 -3.79 10.50 -2.38
C GLN A 291 -3.26 9.47 -1.40
N ILE A 292 -3.85 8.28 -1.39
CA ILE A 292 -3.44 7.19 -0.51
C ILE A 292 -2.82 6.06 -1.34
N ILE A 293 -1.64 5.63 -0.92
CA ILE A 293 -0.91 4.48 -1.47
C ILE A 293 -0.53 3.62 -0.28
N TYR A 294 -0.82 2.34 -0.31
CA TYR A 294 -0.43 1.46 0.79
C TYR A 294 -0.09 0.07 0.30
N THR A 295 0.69 -0.63 1.11
CA THR A 295 0.93 -2.06 0.92
C THR A 295 0.16 -2.84 1.96
N THR A 296 -0.40 -3.99 1.61
CA THR A 296 -1.14 -4.82 2.56
C THR A 296 -1.11 -6.29 2.16
N HIS A 297 -1.18 -7.15 3.16
CA HIS A 297 -1.47 -8.58 3.04
C HIS A 297 -2.85 -8.93 3.61
N GLU A 298 -3.60 -7.93 4.05
CA GLU A 298 -4.84 -8.08 4.80
C GLU A 298 -6.06 -7.86 3.91
N ARG A 299 -6.98 -8.84 3.92
CA ARG A 299 -8.17 -8.87 3.08
C ARG A 299 -9.14 -7.75 3.41
N SER A 300 -9.16 -7.33 4.68
CA SER A 300 -9.93 -6.17 5.17
C SER A 300 -9.54 -4.85 4.49
N PHE A 301 -8.35 -4.75 3.90
CA PHE A 301 -7.87 -3.54 3.21
C PHE A 301 -8.06 -3.59 1.69
N VAL A 302 -8.76 -4.59 1.17
CA VAL A 302 -9.04 -4.72 -0.26
C VAL A 302 -10.54 -4.73 -0.46
N ASP A 303 -11.00 -4.30 -1.64
CA ASP A 303 -12.41 -4.38 -2.01
C ASP A 303 -12.51 -4.63 -3.51
N ILE A 304 -12.88 -5.85 -3.89
CA ILE A 304 -13.07 -6.25 -5.29
C ILE A 304 -14.08 -5.35 -6.04
N ARG A 305 -14.97 -4.65 -5.34
CA ARG A 305 -15.89 -3.67 -5.98
C ARG A 305 -15.18 -2.38 -6.42
N ASN A 306 -14.02 -2.08 -5.85
CA ASN A 306 -13.16 -0.97 -6.28
C ASN A 306 -11.85 -1.55 -6.85
N PHE A 307 -11.95 -2.55 -7.73
CA PHE A 307 -10.80 -3.26 -8.28
C PHE A 307 -9.80 -2.32 -8.97
N GLU A 308 -10.24 -1.15 -9.44
CA GLU A 308 -9.41 -0.10 -10.05
C GLU A 308 -8.35 0.44 -9.09
N SER A 309 -8.58 0.31 -7.78
CA SER A 309 -7.62 0.70 -6.74
C SER A 309 -6.57 -0.38 -6.46
N ILE A 310 -6.71 -1.58 -7.00
CA ILE A 310 -5.88 -2.75 -6.66
C ILE A 310 -4.75 -2.90 -7.67
N HIS A 311 -3.55 -3.12 -7.14
CA HIS A 311 -2.35 -3.42 -7.91
C HIS A 311 -1.70 -4.68 -7.31
N ILE A 312 -1.74 -5.80 -8.05
CA ILE A 312 -1.10 -7.04 -7.63
C ILE A 312 0.35 -7.05 -8.10
N VAL A 313 1.27 -7.07 -7.15
CA VAL A 313 2.71 -7.15 -7.38
C VAL A 313 3.15 -8.60 -7.21
N ARG A 314 3.73 -9.20 -8.26
CA ARG A 314 4.17 -10.60 -8.31
C ARG A 314 5.58 -10.74 -8.84
N LYS A 315 6.14 -11.95 -8.68
CA LYS A 315 7.38 -12.37 -9.31
C LYS A 315 7.08 -13.35 -10.44
N GLU A 316 7.48 -12.99 -11.65
CA GLU A 316 7.38 -13.85 -12.84
C GLU A 316 8.74 -13.92 -13.50
N ASN A 317 9.25 -15.12 -13.73
CA ASN A 317 10.60 -15.32 -14.27
C ASN A 317 11.67 -14.50 -13.51
N GLU A 318 11.59 -14.50 -12.18
CA GLU A 318 12.41 -13.70 -11.24
C GLU A 318 12.25 -12.16 -11.32
N LYS A 319 11.39 -11.64 -12.19
CA LYS A 319 11.15 -10.21 -12.40
C LYS A 319 9.91 -9.76 -11.66
N THR A 320 9.96 -8.56 -11.11
CA THR A 320 8.76 -7.95 -10.50
C THR A 320 7.82 -7.49 -11.62
N VAL A 321 6.57 -7.93 -11.56
CA VAL A 321 5.48 -7.54 -12.48
C VAL A 321 4.33 -6.98 -11.65
N VAL A 322 3.59 -6.03 -12.22
CA VAL A 322 2.42 -5.41 -11.58
C VAL A 322 1.20 -5.53 -12.50
N TYR A 323 0.14 -6.11 -11.97
CA TYR A 323 -1.18 -6.14 -12.61
C TYR A 323 -2.07 -5.12 -11.92
N SER A 324 -2.51 -4.10 -12.66
CA SER A 324 -3.32 -3.00 -12.12
C SER A 324 -4.77 -3.13 -12.58
N GLY A 325 -5.73 -3.03 -11.67
CA GLY A 325 -7.14 -2.96 -12.04
C GLY A 325 -7.53 -1.65 -12.70
N LEU A 326 -6.72 -0.59 -12.57
CA LEU A 326 -7.02 0.74 -13.12
C LEU A 326 -7.12 0.73 -14.65
N SER A 327 -6.42 -0.20 -15.31
CA SER A 327 -6.44 -0.35 -16.77
C SER A 327 -7.54 -1.29 -17.28
N LEU A 328 -8.34 -1.90 -16.40
CA LEU A 328 -9.41 -2.82 -16.80
C LEU A 328 -10.62 -2.04 -17.31
N SER A 329 -11.03 -2.34 -18.55
CA SER A 329 -12.33 -1.94 -19.08
C SER A 329 -13.27 -3.14 -19.04
N MET A 330 -14.24 -3.11 -18.11
CA MET A 330 -15.21 -4.20 -17.94
C MET A 330 -16.21 -4.25 -19.10
N THR A 331 -16.41 -5.44 -19.63
CA THR A 331 -17.45 -5.72 -20.63
C THR A 331 -18.77 -6.18 -19.99
N SER A 332 -18.69 -6.75 -18.78
CA SER A 332 -19.87 -7.19 -18.03
C SER A 332 -20.44 -6.10 -17.11
N GLN A 333 -21.76 -6.11 -16.90
CA GLN A 333 -22.41 -5.24 -15.92
C GLN A 333 -22.10 -5.77 -14.51
N PHE A 334 -21.14 -5.14 -13.84
CA PHE A 334 -20.90 -5.36 -12.43
C PHE A 334 -21.98 -4.61 -11.62
N ASP A 335 -23.07 -5.31 -11.26
CA ASP A 335 -24.15 -4.73 -10.46
C ASP A 335 -23.66 -4.56 -9.01
N GLU A 336 -23.00 -3.43 -8.71
CA GLU A 336 -22.42 -3.12 -7.40
C GLU A 336 -23.41 -3.30 -6.25
N VAL A 337 -24.72 -3.11 -6.47
CA VAL A 337 -25.76 -3.13 -5.43
C VAL A 337 -26.22 -4.56 -5.12
N LYS A 338 -26.49 -5.40 -6.13
CA LYS A 338 -26.75 -6.84 -5.92
C LYS A 338 -25.53 -7.54 -5.32
N THR A 339 -24.36 -7.12 -5.78
CA THR A 339 -23.02 -7.56 -5.35
C THR A 339 -22.76 -7.15 -3.90
N ALA A 340 -23.03 -5.91 -3.50
CA ALA A 340 -22.83 -5.42 -2.13
C ALA A 340 -23.67 -6.15 -1.07
N SER A 341 -24.83 -6.70 -1.42
CA SER A 341 -25.66 -7.49 -0.49
C SER A 341 -25.12 -8.90 -0.18
N LYS A 342 -24.15 -9.37 -0.99
CA LYS A 342 -23.58 -10.73 -0.92
C LYS A 342 -22.05 -10.75 -0.71
N PHE A 343 -21.38 -9.59 -0.84
CA PHE A 343 -19.93 -9.49 -0.72
C PHE A 343 -19.50 -9.49 0.75
N ASN A 344 -18.87 -10.60 1.12
CA ASN A 344 -18.20 -10.78 2.39
C ASN A 344 -16.69 -10.53 2.18
N GLU A 345 -15.98 -10.11 3.22
CA GLU A 345 -14.53 -9.92 3.22
C GLU A 345 -13.76 -11.14 2.67
N TYR A 346 -14.33 -12.35 2.82
CA TYR A 346 -13.77 -13.58 2.26
C TYR A 346 -13.66 -13.56 0.73
N LEU A 347 -14.47 -12.79 0.01
CA LEU A 347 -14.32 -12.68 -1.44
C LEU A 347 -13.04 -11.94 -1.83
N ASN A 348 -12.53 -11.05 -0.98
CA ASN A 348 -11.26 -10.37 -1.26
C ASN A 348 -10.05 -11.32 -1.19
N GLU A 349 -10.21 -12.50 -0.59
CA GLU A 349 -9.17 -13.54 -0.53
C GLU A 349 -8.67 -13.96 -1.92
N VAL A 350 -9.52 -13.86 -2.94
CA VAL A 350 -9.19 -14.22 -4.33
C VAL A 350 -7.94 -13.52 -4.85
N PHE A 351 -7.68 -12.27 -4.41
CA PHE A 351 -6.50 -11.52 -4.85
C PHE A 351 -5.19 -11.99 -4.22
N PHE A 352 -5.27 -12.79 -3.16
CA PHE A 352 -4.12 -13.38 -2.46
C PHE A 352 -3.88 -14.83 -2.86
N ALA A 353 -4.76 -15.42 -3.67
CA ALA A 353 -4.64 -16.78 -4.16
C ALA A 353 -3.78 -16.87 -5.43
N GLU A 354 -3.16 -18.04 -5.64
CA GLU A 354 -2.55 -18.40 -6.93
C GLU A 354 -3.61 -18.98 -7.88
N HIS A 355 -4.52 -19.79 -7.31
CA HIS A 355 -5.60 -20.45 -8.02
C HIS A 355 -6.94 -20.13 -7.35
N VAL A 356 -7.96 -19.82 -8.15
CA VAL A 356 -9.31 -19.55 -7.66
C VAL A 356 -10.29 -20.48 -8.36
N ILE A 357 -11.09 -21.19 -7.57
CA ILE A 357 -12.21 -21.99 -8.05
C ILE A 357 -13.50 -21.24 -7.71
N LEU A 358 -14.16 -20.70 -8.72
CA LEU A 358 -15.44 -20.02 -8.60
C LEU A 358 -16.57 -21.05 -8.65
N VAL A 359 -17.47 -20.97 -7.68
CA VAL A 359 -18.64 -21.87 -7.58
C VAL A 359 -19.93 -21.05 -7.41
N GLU A 360 -21.07 -21.61 -7.79
CA GLU A 360 -22.34 -20.90 -7.70
C GLU A 360 -22.75 -20.59 -6.25
N GLY A 361 -22.76 -21.60 -5.38
CA GLY A 361 -23.32 -21.50 -4.03
C GLY A 361 -22.49 -22.17 -2.93
N PHE A 362 -22.94 -22.00 -1.69
CA PHE A 362 -22.31 -22.55 -0.50
C PHE A 362 -22.16 -24.09 -0.57
N SER A 363 -23.18 -24.79 -1.06
CA SER A 363 -23.18 -26.25 -1.16
C SER A 363 -22.09 -26.73 -2.12
N ASP A 364 -21.90 -26.04 -3.25
CA ASP A 364 -20.86 -26.31 -4.25
C ASP A 364 -19.46 -26.08 -3.68
N LYS A 365 -19.30 -25.02 -2.88
CA LYS A 365 -18.04 -24.74 -2.18
C LYS A 365 -17.67 -25.89 -1.24
N VAL A 366 -18.61 -26.33 -0.40
CA VAL A 366 -18.37 -27.41 0.55
C VAL A 366 -18.08 -28.73 -0.17
N ALA A 367 -18.84 -29.04 -1.23
CA ALA A 367 -18.64 -30.26 -2.00
C ALA A 367 -17.27 -30.30 -2.68
N CYS A 368 -16.88 -29.20 -3.34
CA CYS A 368 -15.59 -29.05 -3.99
C CYS A 368 -14.44 -29.17 -2.98
N GLN A 369 -14.54 -28.48 -1.83
CA GLN A 369 -13.54 -28.54 -0.78
C GLN A 369 -13.32 -29.97 -0.26
N LEU A 370 -14.41 -30.65 0.16
CA LEU A 370 -14.33 -32.02 0.68
C LEU A 370 -13.80 -33.01 -0.37
N ALA A 371 -14.19 -32.84 -1.63
CA ALA A 371 -13.73 -33.70 -2.72
C ALA A 371 -12.21 -33.58 -2.92
N LEU A 372 -11.68 -32.36 -2.99
CA LEU A 372 -10.25 -32.11 -3.20
C LEU A 372 -9.41 -32.54 -1.99
N GLU A 373 -9.88 -32.26 -0.76
CA GLU A 373 -9.23 -32.70 0.47
C GLU A 373 -9.20 -34.23 0.58
N LYS A 374 -10.29 -34.92 0.19
CA LYS A 374 -10.33 -36.39 0.13
C LYS A 374 -9.32 -36.97 -0.88
N LEU A 375 -9.04 -36.26 -1.97
CA LEU A 375 -8.00 -36.63 -2.93
C LEU A 375 -6.57 -36.30 -2.42
N GLY A 376 -6.45 -35.78 -1.20
CA GLY A 376 -5.17 -35.46 -0.56
C GLY A 376 -4.59 -34.11 -0.99
N LEU A 377 -5.41 -33.20 -1.52
CA LEU A 377 -4.98 -31.85 -1.85
C LEU A 377 -5.08 -30.93 -0.63
N ASP A 378 -3.95 -30.39 -0.19
CA ASP A 378 -3.92 -29.30 0.77
C ASP A 378 -4.11 -27.97 0.02
N LEU A 379 -5.29 -27.38 0.15
CA LEU A 379 -5.70 -26.17 -0.57
C LEU A 379 -4.85 -24.96 -0.18
N ASP A 380 -4.58 -24.79 1.12
CA ASP A 380 -3.80 -23.67 1.64
C ASP A 380 -2.34 -23.78 1.21
N LEU A 381 -1.75 -24.98 1.27
CA LEU A 381 -0.37 -25.22 0.80
C LEU A 381 -0.20 -24.92 -0.70
N LYS A 382 -1.27 -25.10 -1.49
CA LYS A 382 -1.30 -24.84 -2.93
C LYS A 382 -1.83 -23.44 -3.28
N ASN A 383 -2.09 -22.58 -2.29
CA ASN A 383 -2.67 -21.24 -2.48
C ASN A 383 -3.95 -21.26 -3.32
N ILE A 384 -4.84 -22.23 -3.08
CA ILE A 384 -6.11 -22.42 -3.77
C ILE A 384 -7.26 -21.85 -2.93
N SER A 385 -7.98 -20.89 -3.49
CA SER A 385 -9.21 -20.34 -2.89
C SER A 385 -10.45 -20.86 -3.58
N ILE A 386 -11.37 -21.46 -2.82
CA ILE A 386 -12.71 -21.84 -3.31
C ILE A 386 -13.72 -20.76 -2.90
N THR A 387 -14.34 -20.13 -3.88
CA THR A 387 -15.09 -18.89 -3.72
C THR A 387 -16.52 -19.04 -4.23
N GLU A 388 -17.48 -18.85 -3.33
CA GLU A 388 -18.90 -18.78 -3.65
C GLU A 388 -19.24 -17.41 -4.25
N CYS A 389 -19.81 -17.39 -5.46
CA CYS A 389 -20.24 -16.18 -6.15
C CYS A 389 -21.70 -15.79 -5.83
N GLY A 390 -22.48 -16.72 -5.29
CA GLY A 390 -23.87 -16.53 -4.84
C GLY A 390 -24.94 -16.51 -5.94
N SER A 391 -24.55 -16.60 -7.22
CA SER A 391 -25.42 -16.90 -8.37
C SER A 391 -24.59 -17.13 -9.63
N LYS A 392 -25.08 -17.93 -10.58
CA LYS A 392 -24.44 -18.16 -11.89
C LYS A 392 -24.10 -16.87 -12.67
N THR A 393 -24.97 -15.86 -12.61
CA THR A 393 -24.73 -14.56 -13.28
C THR A 393 -23.62 -13.72 -12.64
N ALA A 394 -23.20 -14.02 -11.41
CA ALA A 394 -22.16 -13.28 -10.70
C ALA A 394 -20.75 -13.85 -10.96
N ILE A 395 -20.65 -15.06 -11.52
CA ILE A 395 -19.37 -15.72 -11.80
C ILE A 395 -18.59 -14.95 -12.86
N LYS A 396 -19.24 -14.60 -13.98
CA LYS A 396 -18.56 -13.96 -15.12
C LYS A 396 -17.88 -12.63 -14.77
N PRO A 397 -18.53 -11.66 -14.09
CA PRO A 397 -17.86 -10.42 -13.72
C PRO A 397 -16.66 -10.62 -12.79
N ILE A 398 -16.75 -11.57 -11.85
CA ILE A 398 -15.62 -11.90 -10.96
C ILE A 398 -14.48 -12.55 -11.77
N ALA A 399 -14.79 -13.50 -12.63
CA ALA A 399 -13.81 -14.16 -13.50
C ALA A 399 -13.12 -13.18 -14.47
N GLU A 400 -13.83 -12.17 -14.99
CA GLU A 400 -13.26 -11.11 -15.82
C GLU A 400 -12.21 -10.30 -15.05
N ILE A 401 -12.52 -9.91 -13.81
CA ILE A 401 -11.59 -9.21 -12.91
C ILE A 401 -10.36 -10.10 -12.64
N LEU A 402 -10.56 -11.35 -12.22
CA LEU A 402 -9.46 -12.26 -11.88
C LEU A 402 -8.56 -12.55 -13.08
N LYS A 403 -9.14 -12.74 -14.27
CA LYS A 403 -8.39 -12.91 -15.51
C LYS A 403 -7.51 -11.70 -15.82
N HIS A 404 -8.03 -10.48 -15.64
CA HIS A 404 -7.26 -9.25 -15.84
C HIS A 404 -6.05 -9.17 -14.90
N PHE A 405 -6.21 -9.62 -13.66
CA PHE A 405 -5.13 -9.71 -12.69
C PHE A 405 -4.19 -10.91 -12.88
N SER A 406 -4.37 -11.69 -13.96
CA SER A 406 -3.61 -12.92 -14.24
C SER A 406 -3.65 -13.91 -13.08
N ILE A 407 -4.83 -14.08 -12.48
CA ILE A 407 -5.10 -15.10 -11.45
C ILE A 407 -5.68 -16.34 -12.15
N ASN A 408 -5.10 -17.51 -11.87
CA ASN A 408 -5.56 -18.77 -12.47
C ASN A 408 -6.97 -19.06 -11.99
N THR A 409 -7.95 -18.94 -12.88
CA THR A 409 -9.37 -18.97 -12.52
C THR A 409 -10.03 -20.18 -13.17
N TYR A 410 -10.65 -21.00 -12.35
CA TYR A 410 -11.45 -22.16 -12.75
C TYR A 410 -12.89 -21.92 -12.31
N VAL A 411 -13.85 -22.42 -13.08
CA VAL A 411 -15.27 -22.32 -12.75
C VAL A 411 -15.85 -23.72 -12.60
N LEU A 412 -16.56 -23.97 -11.51
CA LEU A 412 -17.43 -25.12 -11.35
C LEU A 412 -18.88 -24.63 -11.40
N ILE A 413 -19.65 -25.07 -12.40
CA ILE A 413 -20.99 -24.56 -12.67
C ILE A 413 -21.94 -25.70 -13.03
N ASP A 414 -23.20 -25.60 -12.59
CA ASP A 414 -24.24 -26.55 -12.93
C ASP A 414 -24.55 -26.55 -14.44
N SER A 415 -24.86 -27.72 -14.99
CA SER A 415 -25.23 -27.89 -16.40
C SER A 415 -26.49 -27.13 -16.84
N ASP A 416 -27.29 -26.59 -15.91
CA ASP A 416 -28.49 -25.78 -16.18
C ASP A 416 -28.20 -24.34 -16.65
N ALA A 417 -26.93 -23.93 -16.62
CA ALA A 417 -26.45 -22.57 -16.87
C ALA A 417 -25.87 -22.40 -18.28
N GLN A 418 -26.52 -22.95 -19.31
CA GLN A 418 -26.00 -23.03 -20.68
C GLN A 418 -25.50 -21.70 -21.26
N LYS A 419 -26.22 -20.60 -20.98
CA LYS A 419 -25.82 -19.26 -21.42
C LYS A 419 -24.52 -18.83 -20.74
N GLU A 420 -24.46 -18.94 -19.42
CA GLU A 420 -23.29 -18.57 -18.62
C GLU A 420 -22.07 -19.42 -18.98
N ILE A 421 -22.26 -20.74 -19.17
CA ILE A 421 -21.20 -21.67 -19.62
C ILE A 421 -20.58 -21.18 -20.93
N SER A 422 -21.40 -20.94 -21.96
CA SER A 422 -20.91 -20.50 -23.28
C SER A 422 -20.11 -19.20 -23.20
N GLU A 423 -20.57 -18.25 -22.38
CA GLU A 423 -19.88 -16.98 -22.17
C GLU A 423 -18.57 -17.14 -21.41
N LEU A 424 -18.51 -18.05 -20.43
CA LEU A 424 -17.32 -18.33 -19.63
C LEU A 424 -16.28 -19.11 -20.42
N GLU A 425 -16.67 -20.10 -21.22
CA GLU A 425 -15.76 -20.86 -22.10
C GLU A 425 -15.12 -19.93 -23.13
N THR A 426 -15.90 -19.03 -23.73
CA THR A 426 -15.37 -18.01 -24.65
C THR A 426 -14.35 -17.10 -23.96
N MET A 427 -14.54 -16.80 -22.68
CA MET A 427 -13.71 -15.88 -21.93
C MET A 427 -12.46 -16.55 -21.34
N LEU A 428 -12.59 -17.72 -20.72
CA LEU A 428 -11.51 -18.40 -19.99
C LEU A 428 -10.84 -19.50 -20.81
N GLY A 429 -11.59 -20.17 -21.69
CA GLY A 429 -11.24 -21.44 -22.33
C GLY A 429 -12.06 -22.59 -21.74
N GLU A 430 -12.39 -23.59 -22.57
CA GLU A 430 -13.17 -24.78 -22.17
C GLU A 430 -12.47 -25.57 -21.05
N GLU A 431 -11.14 -25.58 -21.03
CA GLU A 431 -10.32 -26.28 -20.04
C GLU A 431 -10.38 -25.68 -18.62
N TYR A 432 -10.97 -24.48 -18.48
CA TYR A 432 -11.15 -23.79 -17.20
C TYR A 432 -12.59 -23.84 -16.69
N VAL A 433 -13.53 -24.42 -17.45
CA VAL A 433 -14.96 -24.48 -17.10
C VAL A 433 -15.39 -25.92 -16.88
N PHE A 434 -15.67 -26.26 -15.63
CA PHE A 434 -16.08 -27.58 -15.17
C PHE A 434 -17.60 -27.62 -15.02
N ILE A 435 -18.26 -28.37 -15.91
CA ILE A 435 -19.72 -28.49 -15.96
C ILE A 435 -20.16 -29.66 -15.10
N GLN A 436 -20.87 -29.37 -14.01
CA GLN A 436 -21.39 -30.38 -13.10
C GLN A 436 -22.68 -31.01 -13.64
N ASP A 437 -22.61 -32.32 -13.91
CA ASP A 437 -23.75 -33.15 -14.33
C ASP A 437 -23.63 -34.58 -13.73
N PRO A 438 -24.62 -35.05 -12.93
CA PRO A 438 -25.76 -34.30 -12.43
C PRO A 438 -25.36 -33.21 -11.42
N ASP A 439 -26.27 -32.27 -11.15
CA ASP A 439 -26.15 -31.30 -10.05
C ASP A 439 -25.96 -31.98 -8.69
N LEU A 440 -25.58 -31.23 -7.65
CA LEU A 440 -25.33 -31.80 -6.32
C LEU A 440 -26.53 -32.55 -5.75
N GLU A 441 -27.74 -32.04 -5.98
CA GLU A 441 -28.99 -32.66 -5.54
C GLU A 441 -29.23 -33.99 -6.25
N GLY A 442 -28.91 -34.08 -7.54
CA GLY A 442 -28.92 -35.31 -8.31
C GLY A 442 -27.86 -36.30 -7.84
N MET A 443 -26.64 -35.82 -7.55
CA MET A 443 -25.54 -36.63 -7.03
C MET A 443 -25.88 -37.28 -5.67
N LEU A 444 -26.51 -36.53 -4.77
CA LEU A 444 -26.94 -37.00 -3.44
C LEU A 444 -28.26 -37.77 -3.47
N GLY A 445 -29.02 -37.68 -4.57
CA GLY A 445 -30.33 -38.28 -4.78
C GLY A 445 -31.46 -37.47 -4.15
N ARG A 446 -32.19 -36.71 -4.97
CA ARG A 446 -33.29 -35.80 -4.56
C ARG A 446 -34.31 -36.44 -3.61
N ASP A 447 -34.69 -37.68 -3.86
CA ASP A 447 -35.67 -38.42 -3.04
C ASP A 447 -35.17 -38.68 -1.60
N LYS A 448 -33.86 -38.95 -1.45
CA LYS A 448 -33.22 -39.16 -0.14
C LYS A 448 -33.07 -37.87 0.66
N LEU A 449 -33.01 -36.73 -0.04
CA LEU A 449 -32.90 -35.40 0.54
C LEU A 449 -34.25 -34.81 0.99
N GLY A 450 -35.35 -35.49 0.65
CA GLY A 450 -36.70 -34.98 0.83
C GLY A 450 -36.96 -33.67 0.07
N LEU A 451 -36.20 -33.42 -1.00
CA LEU A 451 -36.35 -32.23 -1.85
C LEU A 451 -37.44 -32.48 -2.89
N ARG A 452 -38.32 -31.51 -3.12
CA ARG A 452 -39.38 -31.60 -4.13
C ARG A 452 -39.09 -30.67 -5.31
N GLY A 453 -39.25 -31.19 -6.53
CA GLY A 453 -39.09 -30.38 -7.74
C GLY A 453 -37.67 -29.83 -7.87
N VAL A 454 -37.51 -28.51 -7.97
CA VAL A 454 -36.25 -27.78 -8.21
C VAL A 454 -35.65 -27.18 -6.92
N GLU A 455 -36.01 -27.70 -5.75
CA GLU A 455 -35.44 -27.23 -4.48
C GLU A 455 -33.94 -27.50 -4.41
N LYS A 456 -33.14 -26.45 -4.19
CA LYS A 456 -31.69 -26.56 -3.97
C LYS A 456 -31.35 -26.99 -2.53
N LEU A 457 -30.20 -27.63 -2.38
CA LEU A 457 -29.62 -28.08 -1.13
C LEU A 457 -29.27 -26.86 -0.26
N ASN A 458 -29.92 -26.74 0.90
CA ASN A 458 -29.64 -25.68 1.84
C ASN A 458 -28.33 -25.94 2.63
N LYS A 459 -27.80 -24.88 3.26
CA LYS A 459 -26.54 -24.89 4.01
C LYS A 459 -26.47 -25.98 5.09
N GLU A 460 -27.55 -26.17 5.85
CA GLU A 460 -27.59 -27.15 6.94
C GLU A 460 -27.56 -28.60 6.43
N LYS A 461 -28.36 -28.91 5.40
CA LYS A 461 -28.35 -30.23 4.76
C LYS A 461 -27.01 -30.51 4.07
N ALA A 462 -26.41 -29.52 3.41
CA ALA A 462 -25.11 -29.66 2.76
C ALA A 462 -24.01 -30.07 3.75
N LEU A 463 -23.90 -29.35 4.88
CA LEU A 463 -22.90 -29.64 5.92
C LEU A 463 -23.05 -31.02 6.56
N LYS A 464 -24.26 -31.58 6.57
CA LYS A 464 -24.52 -32.92 7.12
C LYS A 464 -24.24 -34.04 6.12
N LEU A 465 -24.65 -33.85 4.87
CA LEU A 465 -24.76 -34.95 3.91
C LEU A 465 -23.53 -35.09 3.01
N LEU A 466 -22.84 -33.99 2.70
CA LEU A 466 -21.65 -34.04 1.85
C LEU A 466 -20.49 -34.81 2.52
N PRO A 467 -20.17 -34.63 3.82
CA PRO A 467 -19.14 -35.44 4.47
C PRO A 467 -19.46 -36.93 4.42
N GLU A 468 -20.69 -37.33 4.76
CA GLU A 468 -21.12 -38.73 4.71
C GLU A 468 -21.06 -39.31 3.29
N TYR A 469 -21.44 -38.52 2.29
CA TYR A 469 -21.33 -38.92 0.89
C TYR A 469 -19.88 -39.18 0.50
N PHE A 470 -18.98 -38.24 0.79
CA PHE A 470 -17.57 -38.38 0.47
C PHE A 470 -16.87 -39.42 1.34
N GLU A 471 -17.35 -39.80 2.51
CA GLU A 471 -16.80 -40.95 3.24
C GLU A 471 -17.14 -42.27 2.53
N LYS A 472 -18.38 -42.42 2.03
CA LYS A 472 -18.91 -43.69 1.53
C LYS A 472 -18.70 -43.93 0.04
N ASN A 473 -18.49 -42.88 -0.74
CA ASN A 473 -18.43 -42.95 -2.20
C ASN A 473 -17.07 -42.53 -2.74
N GLU A 474 -16.73 -42.98 -3.95
CA GLU A 474 -15.59 -42.43 -4.69
C GLU A 474 -15.85 -40.97 -5.06
N VAL A 475 -14.77 -40.19 -5.16
CA VAL A 475 -14.86 -38.78 -5.55
C VAL A 475 -15.31 -38.70 -7.01
N PRO A 476 -16.36 -37.93 -7.36
CA PRO A 476 -16.82 -37.78 -8.73
C PRO A 476 -15.73 -37.33 -9.72
N LYS A 477 -15.83 -37.78 -10.98
CA LYS A 477 -14.81 -37.54 -12.03
C LYS A 477 -14.46 -36.07 -12.22
N ILE A 478 -15.44 -35.18 -12.17
CA ILE A 478 -15.24 -33.73 -12.31
C ILE A 478 -14.24 -33.17 -11.30
N TYR A 479 -14.32 -33.60 -10.03
CA TYR A 479 -13.38 -33.18 -9.00
C TYR A 479 -12.01 -33.87 -9.15
N GLN A 480 -11.96 -35.08 -9.71
CA GLN A 480 -10.70 -35.73 -10.06
C GLN A 480 -9.98 -35.01 -11.21
N GLU A 481 -10.72 -34.51 -12.19
CA GLU A 481 -10.19 -33.71 -13.30
C GLU A 481 -9.68 -32.36 -12.79
N LEU A 482 -10.47 -31.69 -11.96
CA LEU A 482 -10.05 -30.46 -11.27
C LEU A 482 -8.80 -30.68 -10.42
N TYR A 483 -8.74 -31.77 -9.65
CA TYR A 483 -7.57 -32.17 -8.86
C TYR A 483 -6.31 -32.35 -9.71
N LYS A 484 -6.43 -32.97 -10.90
CA LYS A 484 -5.27 -33.21 -11.79
C LYS A 484 -4.60 -31.91 -12.24
N LEU A 485 -5.32 -30.81 -12.33
CA LEU A 485 -4.73 -29.51 -12.67
C LEU A 485 -3.72 -29.04 -11.62
N PHE A 486 -3.92 -29.40 -10.35
CA PHE A 486 -3.07 -28.97 -9.24
C PHE A 486 -1.93 -29.94 -8.90
N LEU A 487 -1.84 -31.06 -9.64
CA LEU A 487 -0.76 -32.04 -9.56
C LEU A 487 0.52 -31.61 -10.30
N GLY A 488 0.45 -30.54 -11.12
CA GLY A 488 1.63 -29.94 -11.74
C GLY A 488 2.64 -29.45 -10.68
N ASN A 489 3.91 -29.87 -10.84
CA ASN A 489 5.08 -29.65 -9.98
C ASN A 489 5.26 -30.56 -8.75
N ILE A 490 4.96 -31.87 -8.87
CA ILE A 490 5.49 -32.91 -7.94
C ILE A 490 6.32 -33.96 -8.69
N TYR A 491 7.20 -33.56 -9.62
CA TYR A 491 8.27 -34.42 -10.14
C TYR A 491 9.43 -33.56 -10.65
N GLU A 492 10.41 -33.31 -9.78
CA GLU A 492 11.86 -33.23 -10.05
C GLU A 492 12.57 -32.67 -8.80
N VAL A 493 12.51 -33.41 -7.70
CA VAL A 493 13.62 -33.41 -6.74
C VAL A 493 14.37 -34.69 -7.03
N PRO A 494 15.59 -34.65 -7.62
CA PRO A 494 16.41 -35.84 -7.65
C PRO A 494 16.71 -36.18 -6.19
N LEU A 495 16.14 -37.28 -5.70
CA LEU A 495 16.65 -37.97 -4.54
C LEU A 495 18.09 -38.38 -4.88
N GLY A 496 19.04 -37.55 -4.46
CA GLY A 496 20.45 -37.86 -4.52
C GLY A 496 20.74 -39.08 -3.63
N ASN A 497 21.42 -40.05 -4.22
CA ASN A 497 22.41 -40.83 -3.48
C ASN A 497 23.69 -39.99 -3.35
#